data_AF-A0A931MAP6-F1
#
_entry.id   AF-A0A931MAP6-F1
#
_cell.length_a   1.000
_cell.length_b   1.000
_cell.length_c   1.000
_cell.angle_alpha   90.00
_cell.angle_beta   90.00
_cell.angle_gamma   90.00
#
_symmetry.space_group_name_H-M   'P 1'
#
loop_
_entity.id
_entity.type
_entity.pdbx_description
1 polymer ?
#
loop_
_entity_poly.entity_id
_entity_poly.type
_entity_poly.pdbx_seq_one_letter_code
_entity_poly.pdbx_strand_id
1 'polypeptide(L)'
;MKLRPIALGAALGSVWGVSLFITTWISYYTGHGKLFLEVLAQSIYPGYSITPLGSFLGLLYGFADGFVSAVLIGYIYNKLVK
;
A
#
# COMPACT_ATOMS: atom_id res chain seq x y z
N MET A 1 20.61 -13.99 9.48
CA MET A 1 19.91 -13.10 10.44
C MET A 1 18.42 -13.25 10.20
N LYS A 2 17.57 -13.22 11.23
CA LYS A 2 16.11 -13.32 11.08
C LYS A 2 15.48 -11.93 10.91
N LEU A 3 14.45 -11.84 10.09
CA LEU A 3 13.61 -10.65 9.96
C LEU A 3 12.62 -10.58 11.12
N ARG A 4 12.15 -9.36 11.41
CA ARG A 4 11.03 -9.11 12.34
C ARG A 4 9.78 -8.83 11.49
N PRO A 5 8.90 -9.82 11.23
CA PRO A 5 7.86 -9.68 10.21
C PRO A 5 6.90 -8.53 10.47
N ILE A 6 6.50 -8.32 11.73
CA ILE A 6 5.60 -7.22 12.11
C ILE A 6 6.24 -5.84 11.87
N ALA A 7 7.52 -5.69 12.24
CA ALA A 7 8.23 -4.43 12.01
C ALA A 7 8.43 -4.16 10.50
N LEU A 8 8.73 -5.21 9.74
CA LEU A 8 8.83 -5.14 8.28
C LEU A 8 7.49 -4.78 7.64
N GLY A 9 6.40 -5.42 8.09
CA GLY A 9 5.04 -5.12 7.66
C GLY A 9 4.65 -3.67 7.95
N ALA A 10 4.89 -3.19 9.17
CA ALA A 10 4.58 -1.81 9.54
C ALA A 10 5.35 -0.81 8.68
N ALA A 11 6.64 -1.07 8.41
CA ALA A 11 7.45 -0.23 7.54
C ALA A 11 6.93 -0.22 6.09
N LEU A 12 6.74 -1.39 5.48
CA LEU A 12 6.30 -1.48 4.08
C LEU A 12 4.87 -0.98 3.89
N GLY A 13 3.96 -1.34 4.78
CA GLY A 13 2.59 -0.85 4.78
C GLY A 13 2.53 0.68 4.90
N SER A 14 3.34 1.27 5.80
CA SER A 14 3.39 2.73 5.94
C SER A 14 3.90 3.40 4.66
N VAL A 15 4.99 2.90 4.08
CA VAL A 15 5.53 3.44 2.83
C VAL A 15 4.50 3.33 1.71
N TRP A 16 3.86 2.17 1.55
CA TRP A 16 2.90 1.95 0.46
C TRP A 16 1.62 2.77 0.63
N GLY A 17 1.00 2.72 1.81
CA GLY A 17 -0.19 3.50 2.12
C GLY A 17 0.03 5.00 1.98
N VAL A 18 1.13 5.55 2.52
CA VAL A 18 1.45 6.99 2.39
C VAL A 18 1.75 7.36 0.94
N SER A 19 2.41 6.48 0.19
CA SER A 19 2.65 6.70 -1.25
C SER A 19 1.34 6.80 -2.02
N LEU A 20 0.37 5.91 -1.77
CA LEU A 20 -0.94 5.99 -2.40
C LEU A 20 -1.71 7.24 -1.98
N PHE A 21 -1.67 7.61 -0.70
CA PHE A 21 -2.27 8.85 -0.21
C PHE A 21 -1.74 10.07 -0.98
N ILE A 22 -0.43 10.26 -0.99
CA ILE A 22 0.22 11.39 -1.66
C ILE A 22 -0.03 11.36 -3.18
N THR A 23 0.11 10.19 -3.80
CA THR A 23 -0.12 10.04 -5.25
C THR A 23 -1.56 10.37 -5.61
N THR A 24 -2.54 10.02 -4.77
CA THR A 24 -3.95 10.41 -4.97
C THR A 24 -4.11 11.92 -5.01
N TRP A 25 -3.47 12.64 -4.08
CA TRP A 25 -3.50 14.11 -4.05
C TRP A 25 -2.85 14.73 -5.28
N ILE A 26 -1.66 14.26 -5.66
CA ILE A 26 -0.97 14.75 -6.86
C ILE A 26 -1.84 14.47 -8.10
N SER A 27 -2.40 13.27 -8.21
CA SER A 27 -3.25 12.88 -9.32
C SER A 27 -4.52 13.71 -9.41
N TYR A 28 -5.15 14.01 -8.26
CA TYR A 28 -6.35 14.82 -8.19
C TYR A 28 -6.13 16.22 -8.80
N TYR A 29 -4.97 16.85 -8.55
CA TYR A 29 -4.67 18.20 -9.07
C TYR A 29 -4.04 18.22 -10.46
N THR A 30 -3.26 17.18 -10.81
CA THR A 30 -2.39 17.23 -12.01
C THR A 30 -2.66 16.11 -13.02
N GLY A 31 -3.43 15.09 -12.63
CA GLY A 31 -3.62 13.86 -13.40
C GLY A 31 -2.42 12.91 -13.39
N HIS A 32 -1.32 13.24 -12.71
CA HIS A 32 -0.15 12.35 -12.62
C HIS A 32 -0.53 11.00 -11.99
N GLY A 33 0.00 9.89 -12.54
CA GLY A 33 -0.27 8.55 -12.03
C GLY A 33 -1.72 8.08 -12.12
N LYS A 34 -2.60 8.81 -12.83
CA LYS A 34 -4.04 8.54 -12.88
C LYS A 34 -4.37 7.12 -13.34
N LEU A 35 -3.77 6.66 -14.44
CA LEU A 35 -4.01 5.30 -14.96
C LEU A 35 -3.65 4.20 -13.94
N PHE A 36 -2.57 4.41 -13.18
CA PHE A 36 -2.18 3.49 -12.11
C PHE A 36 -3.23 3.46 -10.99
N LEU A 37 -3.71 4.62 -10.54
CA LEU A 37 -4.73 4.72 -9.50
C LEU A 37 -6.12 4.23 -9.98
N GLU A 38 -6.44 4.36 -11.27
CA GLU A 38 -7.68 3.85 -11.84
C GLU A 38 -7.75 2.33 -11.78
N VAL A 39 -6.63 1.64 -12.06
CA VAL A 39 -6.57 0.18 -11.88
C VAL A 39 -6.85 -0.21 -10.42
N LEU A 40 -6.27 0.52 -9.47
CA LEU A 40 -6.53 0.28 -8.06
C LEU A 40 -8.00 0.53 -7.72
N ALA A 41 -8.59 1.63 -8.18
CA ALA A 41 -9.97 2.00 -7.89
C ALA A 41 -11.00 1.04 -8.50
N GLN A 42 -10.75 0.57 -9.73
CA GLN A 42 -11.71 -0.24 -10.47
C GLN A 42 -11.61 -1.74 -10.17
N SER A 43 -10.40 -2.24 -9.89
CA SER A 43 -10.15 -3.68 -9.87
C SER A 43 -9.65 -4.22 -8.52
N ILE A 44 -9.04 -3.38 -7.68
CA ILE A 44 -8.29 -3.86 -6.50
C ILE A 44 -8.92 -3.39 -5.18
N TYR A 45 -9.27 -2.11 -5.07
CA TYR A 45 -9.69 -1.45 -3.83
C TYR A 45 -11.13 -0.94 -3.94
N PRO A 46 -12.11 -1.72 -3.49
CA PRO A 46 -13.52 -1.34 -3.54
C PRO A 46 -13.78 0.01 -2.85
N GLY A 47 -14.48 0.90 -3.55
CA GLY A 47 -14.83 2.24 -3.03
C GLY A 47 -13.69 3.25 -3.02
N TYR A 48 -12.46 2.86 -3.37
CA TYR A 48 -11.38 3.81 -3.60
C TYR A 48 -11.71 4.69 -4.82
N SER A 49 -11.43 5.97 -4.71
CA SER A 49 -11.59 6.94 -5.79
C SER A 49 -10.46 7.95 -5.74
N ILE A 50 -10.14 8.56 -6.88
CA ILE A 50 -9.09 9.57 -6.98
C ILE A 50 -9.66 10.92 -6.49
N THR A 51 -9.87 11.03 -5.19
CA THR A 51 -10.42 12.21 -4.50
C THR A 51 -9.72 12.41 -3.16
N PRO A 52 -9.80 13.61 -2.55
CA PRO A 52 -9.25 13.85 -1.20
C PRO A 52 -9.78 12.86 -0.15
N LEU A 53 -11.07 12.54 -0.16
CA LEU A 53 -11.65 11.55 0.76
C LEU A 53 -11.21 10.13 0.40
N GLY A 54 -11.18 9.80 -0.89
CA GLY A 54 -10.69 8.51 -1.39
C GLY A 54 -9.21 8.25 -1.04
N SER A 55 -8.38 9.29 -0.89
CA SER A 55 -6.98 9.13 -0.48
C SER A 55 -6.82 8.42 0.86
N PHE A 56 -7.77 8.58 1.80
CA PHE A 56 -7.77 7.86 3.07
C PHE A 56 -8.06 6.37 2.90
N LEU A 57 -8.93 6.00 1.95
CA LEU A 57 -9.11 4.59 1.58
C LEU A 57 -7.84 4.04 0.92
N GLY A 58 -7.19 4.81 0.05
CA GLY A 58 -5.90 4.44 -0.53
C GLY A 58 -4.82 4.21 0.53
N LEU A 59 -4.78 5.05 1.56
CA LEU A 59 -3.89 4.88 2.71
C LEU A 59 -4.17 3.57 3.46
N LEU A 60 -5.42 3.29 3.78
CA LEU A 60 -5.82 2.10 4.53
C LEU A 60 -5.57 0.82 3.73
N TYR A 61 -6.01 0.78 2.47
CA TYR A 61 -5.79 -0.37 1.59
C TYR A 61 -4.30 -0.58 1.31
N GLY A 62 -3.55 0.47 0.97
CA GLY A 62 -2.11 0.38 0.76
C GLY A 62 -1.36 -0.05 2.02
N PHE A 63 -1.76 0.44 3.19
CA PHE A 63 -1.17 -0.04 4.44
C PHE A 63 -1.44 -1.52 4.66
N ALA A 64 -2.69 -1.96 4.52
CA ALA A 64 -3.07 -3.35 4.73
C ALA A 64 -2.34 -4.30 3.76
N ASP A 65 -2.32 -3.95 2.47
CA ASP A 65 -1.70 -4.72 1.40
C ASP A 65 -0.17 -4.83 1.60
N GLY A 66 0.48 -3.68 1.82
CA GLY A 66 1.93 -3.64 2.09
C GLY A 66 2.28 -4.37 3.39
N PHE A 67 1.48 -4.22 4.45
CA PHE A 67 1.71 -4.88 5.74
C PHE A 67 1.63 -6.40 5.61
N VAL A 68 0.53 -6.92 5.07
CA VAL A 68 0.30 -8.36 4.93
C VAL A 68 1.37 -8.99 4.05
N SER A 69 1.69 -8.36 2.92
CA SER A 69 2.73 -8.82 2.00
C SER A 69 4.10 -8.92 2.67
N ALA A 70 4.52 -7.89 3.41
CA ALA A 70 5.81 -7.91 4.10
C ALA A 70 5.84 -8.86 5.31
N VAL A 71 4.74 -9.00 6.05
CA VAL A 71 4.66 -10.00 7.13
C VAL A 71 4.82 -11.40 6.55
N LEU A 72 4.16 -11.69 5.43
CA LEU A 72 4.26 -12.98 4.76
C LEU A 72 5.69 -13.25 4.26
N ILE A 73 6.32 -12.26 3.63
CA ILE A 73 7.72 -12.33 3.20
C ILE A 73 8.64 -12.61 4.40
N GLY A 74 8.49 -11.83 5.48
CA GLY A 74 9.30 -12.00 6.69
C GLY A 74 9.14 -13.38 7.32
N TYR A 75 7.92 -13.91 7.33
CA TYR A 75 7.62 -15.26 7.80
C TYR A 75 8.28 -16.34 6.94
N ILE A 76 8.11 -16.27 5.60
CA ILE A 76 8.69 -17.23 4.66
C ILE A 76 10.22 -17.19 4.75
N TYR A 77 10.81 -16.00 4.70
CA TYR A 77 12.25 -15.81 4.82
C TYR A 77 12.82 -16.45 6.09
N ASN A 78 12.16 -16.24 7.24
CA ASN A 78 12.59 -16.80 8.51
C ASN A 78 12.48 -18.34 8.57
N LYS A 79 11.61 -18.95 7.76
CA LYS A 79 11.57 -20.40 7.60
C LYS A 79 12.70 -20.94 6.72
N LEU A 80 13.15 -20.16 5.73
CA LEU A 80 14.17 -20.56 4.77
C LEU A 80 15.59 -20.37 5.32
N VAL A 81 15.80 -19.31 6.10
CA VAL A 81 17.06 -19.08 6.82
C VAL A 81 17.12 -19.97 8.05
N LYS A 82 17.98 -20.99 8.00
CA LYS A 82 18.31 -21.88 9.13
C LYS A 82 18.91 -21.10 10.29
#